data_AF-A0A183KZ70-F1
#
_entry.id   AF-A0A183KZ70-F1
#
_cell.length_a   1.000
_cell.length_b   1.000
_cell.length_c   1.000
_cell.angle_alpha   90.00
_cell.angle_beta   90.00
_cell.angle_gamma   90.00
#
_symmetry.space_group_name_H-M   'P 1'
#
loop_
_entity.id
_entity.type
_entity.pdbx_description
1 polymer ?
#
loop_
_entity_poly.entity_id
_entity_poly.type
_entity_poly.pdbx_seq_one_letter_code
_entity_poly.pdbx_strand_id
1 'polypeptide(L)' 'MAIRQIKSGKAAGPDNIPAEALKSDIEVTTNMLHLVFKEIWEEKQVPTDRK' A
#
# COMPACT_ATOMS: atom_id res chain seq x y z
N MET A 1 -28.01 -14.52 -13.26
CA MET A 1 -26.74 -15.26 -13.43
C MET A 1 -25.52 -14.55 -12.80
N ALA A 2 -25.70 -13.50 -11.98
CA ALA A 2 -24.62 -12.80 -11.28
C ALA A 2 -24.36 -13.32 -9.85
N ILE A 3 -25.42 -13.70 -9.13
CA ILE A 3 -25.34 -14.17 -7.73
C ILE A 3 -24.49 -15.44 -7.57
N ARG A 4 -24.48 -16.32 -8.59
CA ARG A 4 -23.67 -17.55 -8.58
C ARG A 4 -22.16 -17.28 -8.69
N GLN A 5 -21.75 -16.22 -9.40
CA GLN A 5 -20.35 -15.86 -9.62
C GLN A 5 -19.70 -15.32 -8.34
N ILE A 6 -20.45 -14.55 -7.54
CA ILE A 6 -20.00 -14.02 -6.25
C ILE A 6 -19.75 -15.16 -5.25
N LYS A 7 -20.62 -16.18 -5.26
CA LYS A 7 -20.54 -17.32 -4.33
C LYS A 7 -19.42 -18.31 -4.68
N SER A 8 -18.98 -18.35 -5.95
CA SER A 8 -17.89 -19.22 -6.39
C SER A 8 -16.48 -18.62 -6.20
N GLY A 9 -16.35 -17.48 -5.52
CA GLY A 9 -15.04 -16.90 -5.17
C GLY A 9 -14.13 -16.61 -6.35
N LYS A 10 -14.67 -16.56 -7.58
CA LYS A 10 -13.91 -16.28 -8.79
C LYS A 10 -13.93 -14.76 -9.00
N ALA A 11 -13.29 -14.05 -8.08
CA ALA A 11 -12.69 -12.79 -8.48
C ALA A 11 -11.73 -13.18 -9.61
N ALA A 12 -11.95 -12.64 -10.81
CA ALA A 12 -10.88 -12.63 -11.80
C ALA A 12 -9.75 -11.87 -11.12
N GLY A 13 -8.75 -12.59 -10.64
CA GLY A 13 -7.53 -11.95 -10.17
C GLY A 13 -7.00 -11.11 -11.32
N PRO A 14 -6.20 -10.08 -11.05
CA PRO A 14 -5.38 -9.48 -12.08
C PRO A 14 -4.32 -10.51 -12.50
N ASP A 15 -4.74 -11.56 -13.20
CA ASP A 15 -3.94 -12.75 -13.55
C ASP A 15 -2.88 -12.41 -14.61
N ASN A 16 -2.76 -11.15 -15.03
CA ASN A 16 -1.88 -10.69 -16.09
C ASN A 16 -1.17 -9.36 -15.80
N ILE A 17 -1.14 -8.86 -14.56
CA ILE A 17 -0.28 -7.70 -14.27
C ILE A 17 1.18 -8.20 -14.36
N PRO A 18 2.04 -7.61 -15.22
CA PRO A 18 3.43 -8.00 -15.31
C PRO A 18 4.09 -7.91 -13.93
N ALA A 19 4.91 -8.90 -13.57
CA ALA A 19 5.65 -8.89 -12.30
C ALA A 19 6.50 -7.61 -12.14
N GLU A 20 6.94 -7.04 -13.26
CA GLU A 20 7.64 -5.75 -13.34
C GLU A 20 6.76 -4.58 -12.88
N ALA A 21 5.50 -4.52 -13.32
CA ALA A 21 4.56 -3.49 -12.89
C ALA A 21 4.22 -3.63 -11.40
N LEU A 22 4.01 -4.86 -10.92
CA LEU A 22 3.82 -5.09 -9.47
C LEU A 22 5.04 -4.67 -8.64
N LYS A 23 6.25 -4.93 -9.14
CA LYS A 23 7.49 -4.53 -8.46
C LYS A 23 7.62 -3.01 -8.41
N SER A 24 7.31 -2.31 -9.49
CA SER A 24 7.29 -0.84 -9.54
C SER A 24 6.25 -0.25 -8.58
N ASP A 25 5.04 -0.81 -8.54
CA ASP A 25 3.99 -0.36 -7.61
C ASP A 25 4.40 -0.57 -6.15
N ILE A 26 5.05 -1.70 -5.83
CA ILE A 26 5.58 -1.99 -4.49
C ILE A 26 6.70 -1.00 -4.13
N GLU A 27 7.61 -0.69 -5.06
CA GLU A 27 8.70 0.27 -4.84
C GLU A 27 8.18 1.68 -4.59
N VAL A 28 7.23 2.14 -5.41
CA VAL A 28 6.57 3.45 -5.23
C VAL A 28 5.85 3.53 -3.90
N THR A 29 5.07 2.48 -3.56
CA THR A 29 4.34 2.41 -2.29
C THR A 29 5.30 2.41 -1.10
N THR A 30 6.42 1.68 -1.20
CA THR A 30 7.44 1.62 -0.15
C THR A 30 8.14 2.97 0.04
N ASN A 31 8.44 3.68 -1.05
CA ASN A 31 9.06 4.99 -0.99
C ASN A 31 8.13 6.05 -0.39
N MET A 32 6.85 6.05 -0.78
CA MET A 32 5.83 6.91 -0.17
C MET A 32 5.68 6.62 1.32
N LEU A 33 5.60 5.34 1.71
CA LEU A 33 5.45 4.94 3.10
C LEU A 33 6.67 5.37 3.94
N HIS A 34 7.89 5.20 3.43
CA HIS A 34 9.10 5.69 4.08
C HIS A 34 9.09 7.22 4.26
N LEU A 35 8.65 7.96 3.25
CA LEU A 35 8.54 9.42 3.34
C LEU A 35 7.55 9.83 4.43
N VAL A 36 6.35 9.26 4.42
CA VAL A 36 5.30 9.54 5.42
C VAL A 36 5.78 9.17 6.83
N PHE A 37 6.45 8.03 6.99
CA PHE A 37 7.02 7.67 8.29
C PHE A 37 8.13 8.62 8.74
N LYS A 38 8.98 9.09 7.82
CA LYS A 38 10.00 10.09 8.11
C LYS A 38 9.37 11.41 8.52
N GLU A 39 8.36 11.89 7.81
CA GLU A 39 7.61 13.09 8.17
C GLU A 39 6.99 12.97 9.55
N ILE A 40 6.31 11.86 9.85
CA ILE A 40 5.75 11.59 11.18
C ILE A 40 6.84 11.52 12.26
N TRP A 41 8.00 10.94 11.94
CA TRP A 41 9.13 10.85 12.86
C TRP A 41 9.72 12.23 13.16
N GLU A 42 9.98 13.03 12.14
CA GLU A 42 10.49 14.41 12.29
C GLU A 42 9.45 15.33 12.96
N GLU A 43 8.17 15.20 12.61
CA GLU A 43 7.06 15.93 13.21
C GLU A 43 6.85 15.56 14.68
N LYS A 44 7.09 14.29 15.06
CA LYS A 44 7.05 13.84 16.46
C LYS A 44 8.36 14.00 17.23
N GLN A 45 9.48 14.30 16.56
CA GLN A 45 10.79 14.53 17.21
C GLN A 45 10.86 15.88 17.94
N VAL A 46 9.77 16.64 17.99
CA VAL A 46 9.67 17.81 18.86
C VAL A 46 8.53 17.63 19.87
N PRO A 47 8.73 16.88 20.96
CA PRO A 47 8.22 17.33 22.24
C PRO A 47 9.13 18.49 22.66
N THR A 48 8.81 19.71 22.20
CA THR A 48 9.36 20.92 22.82
C THR A 48 9.00 20.84 24.29
N ASP A 49 10.03 20.81 25.14
CA ASP A 49 9.91 20.96 26.58
C ASP A 49 9.15 19.83 27.29
N ARG A 50 9.85 18.74 27.61
CA ARG A 50 9.55 18.01 28.85
C ARG A 50 10.06 18.87 30.02
N LYS A 51 9.17 19.66 30.62
CA LYS A 51 9.28 20.07 32.02
C LYS A 51 9.03 18.89 32.95
#